data_AF-A0A7V5H3P3-F1
#
_entry.id   AF-A0A7V5H3P3-F1
#
_cell.length_a   1.000
_cell.length_b   1.000
_cell.length_c   1.000
_cell.angle_alpha   90.00
_cell.angle_beta   90.00
_cell.angle_gamma   90.00
#
_symmetry.space_group_name_H-M   'P 1'
#
loop_
_entity.id
_entity.type
_entity.pdbx_description
1 polymer ?
#
loop_
_entity_poly.entity_id
_entity_poly.type
_entity_poly.pdbx_seq_one_letter_code
_entity_poly.pdbx_strand_id
1 'polypeptide(L)'
;MKKIIFFFLLVFNYFNLSAYNVDVRNYNVQHGLIQSQVFDIVQDNEGFIWFATVGGISRFDGHDFINFTRRQGLPENCTTAALVDRQGNLWFAHQKGKLSKINPQTFEIEAFQVQIDDKPQNNIQIYKLFQDNTGRIWIITVGQGLYFFQNSRFYKLTRDDGLLSSYVYGVIQYNDSTLWAATARGVSTIDCQDSIPQKIDSLSVLILKNPYLFYLEKDASGNVWFSVLDQGLYCLTAQGEVKKITKKDGLLENDVWDIALSPDQTIWLSYNLKGLSRIDLKNSTPKKYKIEHFTPEGELTSGDIFRIFIDREKNVWLGLNGKGVDQLRESLMQHYHFAQKDSPENIVWSIWGKGNDFWFGLENGIAHLNLKTSEKQIIKRIGKKKLISIMQVLPDKQGNWWFVSYGSGIFKYDSKRGKFSELKTPKETDERFAFCLGLDDQGKLWIGFEDYGLLIFNPNTNKFKHLTHKKNKALSDSISVICNAHDGNIWLGTFDAGLIQYDGKEFKKYS
;
A
#
# COMPACT_ATOMS: atom_id res chain seq x y z
N MET A 1 47.25 19.29 -40.90
CA MET A 1 46.67 18.16 -40.15
C MET A 1 46.22 18.61 -38.77
N LYS A 2 44.92 18.81 -38.55
CA LYS A 2 44.30 18.89 -37.22
C LYS A 2 43.05 18.04 -37.28
N LYS A 3 43.07 16.88 -36.61
CA LYS A 3 41.92 15.97 -36.48
C LYS A 3 40.97 16.57 -35.46
N ILE A 4 39.76 16.94 -35.88
CA ILE A 4 38.66 17.29 -34.98
C ILE A 4 37.95 15.98 -34.65
N ILE A 5 38.05 15.56 -33.40
CA ILE A 5 37.34 14.39 -32.85
C ILE A 5 35.99 14.90 -32.35
N PHE A 6 34.90 14.49 -32.99
CA PHE A 6 33.54 14.72 -32.51
C PHE A 6 33.23 13.68 -31.43
N PHE A 7 33.13 14.11 -30.18
CA PHE A 7 32.67 13.27 -29.07
C PHE A 7 31.14 13.25 -29.08
N PHE A 8 30.54 12.15 -29.53
CA PHE A 8 29.09 11.92 -29.37
C PHE A 8 28.83 11.51 -27.91
N LEU A 9 28.41 12.47 -27.09
CA LEU A 9 27.89 12.20 -25.75
C LEU A 9 26.50 11.59 -25.89
N LEU A 10 26.43 10.26 -25.85
CA LEU A 10 25.19 9.50 -25.64
C LEU A 10 24.66 9.82 -24.24
N VAL A 11 23.80 10.82 -24.14
CA VAL A 11 23.00 11.06 -22.94
C VAL A 11 21.96 9.94 -22.87
N PHE A 12 22.28 8.87 -22.13
CA PHE A 12 21.28 7.94 -21.64
C PHE A 12 20.35 8.72 -20.70
N ASN A 13 19.23 9.19 -21.23
CA ASN A 13 18.10 9.56 -20.39
C ASN A 13 17.60 8.27 -19.74
N TYR A 14 18.06 8.00 -18.52
CA TYR A 14 17.36 7.11 -17.62
C TYR A 14 16.02 7.77 -17.30
N PHE A 15 14.99 7.44 -18.09
CA PHE A 15 13.63 7.58 -17.60
C PHE A 15 13.50 6.61 -16.43
N ASN A 16 13.63 7.13 -15.20
CA ASN A 16 13.14 6.43 -14.02
C ASN A 16 11.61 6.38 -14.12
N LEU A 17 11.10 5.43 -14.88
CA LEU A 17 9.70 5.05 -14.84
C LEU A 17 9.56 3.93 -13.82
N SER A 18 9.53 4.31 -12.55
CA SER A 18 9.04 3.42 -11.51
C SER A 18 8.32 4.27 -10.46
N ALA A 19 7.08 4.63 -10.78
CA ALA A 19 6.10 4.77 -9.71
C ALA A 19 5.80 3.34 -9.24
N TYR A 20 6.64 2.82 -8.34
CA TYR A 20 6.31 1.62 -7.58
C TYR A 20 5.07 1.97 -6.76
N ASN A 21 3.94 1.35 -7.09
CA ASN A 21 2.74 1.47 -6.28
C ASN A 21 2.81 0.44 -5.15
N VAL A 22 2.26 0.81 -4.01
CA VAL A 22 2.19 -0.07 -2.84
C VAL A 22 0.87 -0.85 -2.91
N ASP A 23 0.97 -2.17 -3.01
CA ASP A 23 -0.18 -3.07 -2.83
C ASP A 23 -0.43 -3.23 -1.33
N VAL A 24 -1.66 -2.95 -0.88
CA VAL A 24 -2.06 -3.06 0.52
C VAL A 24 -3.00 -4.24 0.69
N ARG A 25 -2.57 -5.21 1.50
CA ARG A 25 -3.39 -6.36 1.88
C ARG A 25 -3.75 -6.29 3.35
N ASN A 26 -5.04 -6.35 3.65
CA ASN A 26 -5.53 -6.38 5.03
C ASN A 26 -5.80 -7.81 5.50
N TYR A 27 -5.19 -8.19 6.62
CA TYR A 27 -5.50 -9.42 7.35
C TYR A 27 -6.19 -9.07 8.67
N ASN A 28 -7.28 -9.76 8.98
CA ASN A 28 -8.08 -9.50 10.17
C ASN A 28 -8.71 -10.81 10.68
N VAL A 29 -9.63 -10.73 11.65
CA VAL A 29 -10.26 -11.92 12.25
C VAL A 29 -10.91 -12.86 11.24
N GLN A 30 -11.45 -12.35 10.13
CA GLN A 30 -12.02 -13.18 9.06
C GLN A 30 -10.97 -14.05 8.35
N HIS A 31 -9.71 -13.63 8.38
CA HIS A 31 -8.58 -14.33 7.78
C HIS A 31 -7.85 -15.26 8.77
N GLY A 32 -8.27 -15.32 10.04
CA GLY A 32 -7.68 -16.20 11.07
C GLY A 32 -6.85 -15.50 12.14
N LEU A 33 -6.60 -14.18 12.02
CA LEU A 33 -5.98 -13.39 13.09
C LEU A 33 -6.83 -13.48 14.38
N ILE A 34 -6.22 -13.71 15.55
CA ILE A 34 -6.99 -13.95 16.77
C ILE A 34 -7.81 -12.74 17.21
N GLN A 35 -7.29 -11.52 17.00
CA GLN A 35 -7.99 -10.28 17.30
C GLN A 35 -7.42 -9.09 16.49
N SER A 36 -8.27 -8.11 16.14
CA SER A 36 -7.95 -7.01 15.21
C SER A 36 -7.16 -5.80 15.76
N GLN A 37 -6.81 -5.76 17.04
CA GLN A 37 -5.97 -4.76 17.69
C GLN A 37 -4.60 -5.37 17.86
N VAL A 38 -3.68 -4.96 17.00
CA VAL A 38 -2.32 -5.50 16.93
C VAL A 38 -1.35 -4.46 17.47
N PHE A 39 -0.74 -4.77 18.61
CA PHE A 39 0.13 -3.84 19.35
C PHE A 39 1.60 -3.93 18.92
N ASP A 40 2.06 -5.11 18.52
CA ASP A 40 3.45 -5.30 18.09
C ASP A 40 3.59 -6.44 17.09
N ILE A 41 4.67 -6.40 16.31
CA ILE A 41 4.92 -7.32 15.20
C ILE A 41 6.41 -7.67 15.19
N VAL A 42 6.73 -8.96 15.06
CA VAL A 42 8.11 -9.44 14.90
C VAL A 42 8.17 -10.56 13.86
N GLN A 43 9.35 -10.78 13.28
CA GLN A 43 9.61 -11.90 12.39
C GLN A 43 10.63 -12.84 13.05
N ASP A 44 10.29 -14.13 13.17
CA ASP A 44 11.22 -15.13 13.71
C ASP A 44 12.34 -15.46 12.73
N ASN A 45 13.29 -16.32 13.12
CA ASN A 45 14.43 -16.69 12.28
C ASN A 45 14.05 -17.56 11.07
N GLU A 46 12.87 -18.17 11.06
CA GLU A 46 12.39 -19.03 9.96
C GLU A 46 11.57 -18.23 8.93
N GLY A 47 11.15 -17.01 9.25
CA GLY A 47 10.44 -16.11 8.35
C GLY A 47 8.99 -15.86 8.71
N PHE A 48 8.46 -16.55 9.73
CA PHE A 48 7.08 -16.36 10.14
C PHE A 48 6.92 -15.02 10.84
N ILE A 49 5.78 -14.39 10.59
CA ILE A 49 5.42 -13.13 11.22
C ILE A 49 4.55 -13.42 12.43
N TRP A 50 4.87 -12.80 13.55
CA TRP A 50 4.16 -12.96 14.80
C TRP A 50 3.56 -11.62 15.23
N PHE A 51 2.31 -11.68 15.66
CA PHE A 51 1.49 -10.54 16.02
C PHE A 51 1.11 -10.63 17.50
N ALA A 52 1.49 -9.61 18.28
CA ALA A 52 0.99 -9.39 19.63
C ALA A 52 -0.35 -8.66 19.54
N THR A 53 -1.43 -9.29 20.03
CA THR A 53 -2.78 -8.73 19.95
C THR A 53 -3.41 -8.62 21.34
N VAL A 54 -4.51 -7.86 21.45
CA VAL A 54 -5.29 -7.80 22.71
C VAL A 54 -5.86 -9.17 23.14
N GLY A 55 -5.99 -10.12 22.20
CA GLY A 55 -6.66 -11.41 22.42
C GLY A 55 -5.72 -12.62 22.52
N GLY A 56 -4.43 -12.43 22.27
CA GLY A 56 -3.43 -13.49 22.24
C GLY A 56 -2.32 -13.19 21.24
N ILE A 57 -1.62 -14.24 20.85
CA ILE A 57 -0.53 -14.17 19.86
C ILE A 57 -0.99 -14.90 18.60
N SER A 58 -0.75 -14.31 17.44
CA SER A 58 -0.98 -14.96 16.14
C SER A 58 0.33 -15.09 15.39
N ARG A 59 0.66 -16.29 14.92
CA ARG A 59 1.76 -16.57 13.97
C ARG A 59 1.18 -16.71 12.58
N PHE A 60 1.86 -16.19 11.57
CA PHE A 60 1.46 -16.23 10.17
C PHE A 60 2.60 -16.74 9.29
N ASP A 61 2.27 -17.67 8.39
CA ASP A 61 3.22 -18.31 7.47
C ASP A 61 3.19 -17.74 6.05
N GLY A 62 2.39 -16.71 5.81
CA GLY A 62 2.14 -16.17 4.46
C GLY A 62 0.79 -16.59 3.89
N HIS A 63 0.14 -17.59 4.48
CA HIS A 63 -1.17 -18.11 4.07
C HIS A 63 -2.13 -18.26 5.26
N ASP A 64 -1.73 -19.01 6.29
CA ASP A 64 -2.55 -19.38 7.44
C ASP A 64 -2.06 -18.79 8.76
N PHE A 65 -2.98 -18.65 9.72
CA PHE A 65 -2.70 -18.20 11.07
C PHE A 65 -2.76 -19.35 12.09
N ILE A 66 -1.79 -19.37 13.00
CA ILE A 66 -1.80 -20.21 14.21
C ILE A 66 -1.89 -19.30 15.43
N ASN A 67 -2.86 -19.57 16.32
CA ASN A 67 -3.19 -18.70 17.44
C ASN A 67 -2.86 -19.34 18.79
N PHE A 68 -2.27 -18.54 19.67
CA PHE A 68 -1.92 -18.91 21.03
C PHE A 68 -2.70 -18.04 22.02
N THR A 69 -3.36 -18.69 22.97
CA THR A 69 -4.11 -18.04 24.07
C THR A 69 -3.76 -18.72 25.39
N ARG A 70 -4.39 -18.29 26.49
CA ARG A 70 -4.33 -18.99 27.78
C ARG A 70 -4.71 -20.47 27.69
N ARG A 71 -5.57 -20.85 26.74
CA ARG A 71 -5.92 -22.26 26.49
C ARG A 71 -4.75 -23.09 25.95
N GLN A 72 -3.79 -22.44 25.30
CA GLN A 72 -2.57 -23.05 24.76
C GLN A 72 -1.36 -22.88 25.69
N GLY A 73 -1.54 -22.31 26.89
CA GLY A 73 -0.47 -22.18 27.89
C GLY A 73 0.05 -20.75 28.10
N LEU A 74 -0.47 -19.74 27.41
CA LEU A 74 -0.09 -18.35 27.70
C LEU A 74 -0.49 -17.94 29.14
N PRO A 75 0.32 -17.11 29.82
CA PRO A 75 -0.01 -16.67 31.18
C PRO A 75 -1.15 -15.64 31.20
N GLU A 76 -1.37 -14.92 30.09
CA GLU A 76 -2.40 -13.92 29.87
C GLU A 76 -2.65 -13.79 28.35
N ASN A 77 -3.81 -13.25 27.93
CA ASN A 77 -4.12 -13.09 26.49
C ASN A 77 -3.69 -11.74 25.94
N CYS A 78 -3.90 -10.66 26.71
CA CYS A 78 -3.64 -9.31 26.22
C CYS A 78 -2.13 -9.08 26.13
N THR A 79 -1.60 -9.19 24.91
CA THR A 79 -0.18 -9.16 24.58
C THR A 79 0.17 -7.78 24.01
N THR A 80 1.09 -7.06 24.63
CA THR A 80 1.34 -5.64 24.34
C THR A 80 2.66 -5.36 23.63
N ALA A 81 3.62 -6.28 23.70
CA ALA A 81 4.92 -6.14 23.02
C ALA A 81 5.50 -7.50 22.65
N ALA A 82 6.35 -7.54 21.64
CA ALA A 82 7.03 -8.72 21.15
C ALA A 82 8.51 -8.45 20.87
N LEU A 83 9.35 -9.48 21.00
CA LEU A 83 10.78 -9.40 20.74
C LEU A 83 11.31 -10.79 20.34
N VAL A 84 12.14 -10.84 19.31
CA VAL A 84 12.93 -12.03 18.99
C VAL A 84 14.31 -11.85 19.62
N ASP A 85 14.68 -12.75 20.54
CA ASP A 85 16.02 -12.71 21.14
C ASP A 85 17.09 -13.28 20.19
N ARG A 86 18.36 -13.02 20.50
CA ARG A 86 19.52 -13.52 19.73
C ARG A 86 19.63 -15.04 19.65
N GLN A 87 18.96 -15.77 20.54
CA GLN A 87 18.89 -17.23 20.51
C GLN A 87 17.72 -17.73 19.65
N GLY A 88 16.91 -16.83 19.09
CA GLY A 88 15.74 -17.14 18.26
C GLY A 88 14.46 -17.42 19.05
N ASN A 89 14.44 -17.22 20.37
CA ASN A 89 13.20 -17.34 21.13
C ASN A 89 12.36 -16.07 21.01
N LEU A 90 11.05 -16.25 21.11
CA LEU A 90 10.10 -15.16 21.04
C LEU A 90 9.65 -14.78 22.44
N TRP A 91 9.93 -13.53 22.83
CA TRP A 91 9.45 -12.95 24.07
C TRP A 91 8.21 -12.11 23.78
N PHE A 92 7.17 -12.33 24.58
CA PHE A 92 5.94 -11.56 24.53
C PHE A 92 5.63 -10.99 25.91
N ALA A 93 5.32 -9.69 25.93
CA ALA A 93 4.84 -9.03 27.14
C ALA A 93 3.32 -9.03 27.18
N HIS A 94 2.77 -9.23 28.37
CA HIS A 94 1.35 -9.28 28.61
C HIS A 94 0.93 -8.26 29.67
N GLN A 95 -0.37 -7.99 29.76
CA GLN A 95 -0.92 -7.20 30.86
C GLN A 95 -0.55 -7.78 32.23
N LYS A 96 -0.55 -6.90 33.24
CA LYS A 96 -0.25 -7.22 34.65
C LYS A 96 1.18 -7.73 34.88
N GLY A 97 2.10 -7.32 34.03
CA GLY A 97 3.53 -7.62 34.18
C GLY A 97 3.90 -9.07 33.95
N LYS A 98 3.13 -9.79 33.16
CA LYS A 98 3.45 -11.16 32.76
C LYS A 98 4.25 -11.16 31.47
N LEU A 99 5.15 -12.13 31.32
CA LEU A 99 5.90 -12.38 30.09
C LEU A 99 5.75 -13.84 29.71
N SER A 100 5.82 -14.13 28.41
CA SER A 100 6.01 -15.50 27.92
C SER A 100 7.19 -15.56 26.97
N LYS A 101 8.02 -16.59 27.12
CA LYS A 101 9.06 -16.97 26.17
C LYS A 101 8.58 -18.20 25.42
N ILE A 102 8.55 -18.13 24.09
CA ILE A 102 8.08 -19.18 23.20
C ILE A 102 9.25 -19.66 22.35
N ASN A 103 9.47 -20.97 22.33
CA ASN A 103 10.34 -21.58 21.33
C ASN A 103 9.56 -21.70 20.00
N PRO A 104 9.97 -21.03 18.91
CA PRO A 104 9.20 -21.02 17.67
C PRO A 104 9.12 -22.39 16.97
N GLN A 105 10.01 -23.33 17.30
CA GLN A 105 10.07 -24.67 16.67
C GLN A 105 9.23 -25.69 17.42
N THR A 106 9.27 -25.69 18.77
CA THR A 106 8.54 -26.65 19.60
C THR A 106 7.20 -26.13 20.12
N PHE A 107 6.99 -24.80 20.05
CA PHE A 107 5.87 -24.09 20.69
C PHE A 107 5.78 -24.27 22.20
N GLU A 108 6.88 -24.66 22.86
CA GLU A 108 6.95 -24.64 24.31
C GLU A 108 6.90 -23.21 24.84
N ILE A 109 6.07 -22.99 25.86
CA ILE A 109 5.80 -21.68 26.45
C ILE A 109 6.29 -21.69 27.90
N GLU A 110 7.28 -20.84 28.18
CA GLU A 110 7.74 -20.54 29.54
C GLU A 110 7.14 -19.20 30.00
N ALA A 111 6.50 -19.18 31.16
CA ALA A 111 5.82 -18.00 31.69
C ALA A 111 6.60 -17.36 32.84
N PHE A 112 6.66 -16.04 32.84
CA PHE A 112 7.30 -15.26 33.89
C PHE A 112 6.36 -14.18 34.44
N GLN A 113 6.53 -13.86 35.72
CA GLN A 113 5.92 -12.70 36.35
C GLN A 113 7.04 -11.72 36.71
N VAL A 114 6.96 -10.48 36.22
CA VAL A 114 7.88 -9.43 36.64
C VAL A 114 7.69 -9.21 38.14
N GLN A 115 8.78 -9.31 38.88
CA GLN A 115 8.81 -9.23 40.34
C GLN A 115 10.06 -8.50 40.83
N ILE A 116 9.99 -7.85 41.98
CA ILE A 116 11.14 -7.21 42.64
C ILE A 116 11.14 -7.67 44.09
N ASP A 117 12.26 -8.19 44.57
CA ASP A 117 12.40 -8.80 45.91
C ASP A 117 11.27 -9.83 46.18
N ASP A 118 11.06 -10.72 45.21
CA ASP A 118 10.02 -11.76 45.20
C ASP A 118 8.56 -11.23 45.29
N LYS A 119 8.34 -9.93 45.07
CA LYS A 119 7.01 -9.31 45.03
C LYS A 119 6.55 -9.06 43.59
N PRO A 120 5.40 -9.62 43.18
CA PRO A 120 4.91 -9.48 41.82
C PRO A 120 4.47 -8.04 41.52
N GLN A 121 4.87 -7.55 40.34
CA GLN A 121 4.55 -6.21 39.86
C GLN A 121 3.28 -6.23 39.00
N ASN A 122 2.12 -6.41 39.64
CA ASN A 122 0.85 -6.66 38.94
C ASN A 122 0.23 -5.45 38.22
N ASN A 123 0.72 -4.23 38.50
CA ASN A 123 0.14 -3.00 37.96
C ASN A 123 1.05 -2.34 36.91
N ILE A 124 2.05 -3.05 36.38
CA ILE A 124 2.90 -2.51 35.31
C ILE A 124 2.21 -2.60 33.95
N GLN A 125 2.34 -1.53 33.18
CA GLN A 125 1.97 -1.48 31.77
C GLN A 125 3.25 -1.56 30.95
N ILE A 126 3.47 -2.70 30.30
CA ILE A 126 4.65 -2.92 29.45
C ILE A 126 4.36 -2.36 28.07
N TYR A 127 5.18 -1.43 27.63
CA TYR A 127 5.06 -0.75 26.35
C TYR A 127 5.88 -1.43 25.26
N LYS A 128 7.13 -1.80 25.56
CA LYS A 128 8.06 -2.37 24.57
C LYS A 128 9.07 -3.28 25.26
N LEU A 129 9.58 -4.25 24.51
CA LEU A 129 10.71 -5.11 24.90
C LEU A 129 11.94 -4.77 24.07
N PHE A 130 13.13 -4.92 24.65
CA PHE A 130 14.39 -4.66 23.97
C PHE A 130 15.47 -5.62 24.49
N GLN A 131 16.33 -6.16 23.63
CA GLN A 131 17.51 -6.93 24.05
C GLN A 131 18.79 -6.11 23.82
N ASP A 132 19.61 -5.99 24.87
CA ASP A 132 20.90 -5.31 24.76
C ASP A 132 22.03 -6.24 24.29
N ASN A 133 23.23 -5.67 24.09
CA ASN A 133 24.41 -6.40 23.66
C ASN A 133 24.88 -7.51 24.62
N THR A 134 24.50 -7.44 25.89
CA THR A 134 24.84 -8.44 26.91
C THR A 134 23.83 -9.58 26.98
N GLY A 135 22.71 -9.46 26.25
CA GLY A 135 21.64 -10.45 26.23
C GLY A 135 20.53 -10.20 27.26
N ARG A 136 20.58 -9.10 28.03
CA ARG A 136 19.52 -8.73 28.98
C ARG A 136 18.25 -8.35 28.23
N ILE A 137 17.10 -8.80 28.74
CA ILE A 137 15.79 -8.41 28.21
C ILE A 137 15.27 -7.22 29.03
N TRP A 138 15.28 -6.05 28.41
CA TRP A 138 14.74 -4.82 28.93
C TRP A 138 13.24 -4.74 28.69
N ILE A 139 12.53 -4.33 29.73
CA ILE A 139 11.07 -4.22 29.80
C ILE A 139 10.76 -2.75 30.05
N ILE A 140 10.26 -2.09 29.01
CA ILE A 140 10.00 -0.66 29.00
C ILE A 140 8.57 -0.45 29.50
N THR A 141 8.40 0.39 30.53
CA THR A 141 7.09 0.60 31.15
C THR A 141 6.62 2.04 31.09
N VAL A 142 5.30 2.20 31.04
CA VAL A 142 4.66 3.51 31.14
C VAL A 142 4.46 3.86 32.62
N GLY A 143 5.28 4.76 33.14
CA GLY A 143 5.10 5.40 34.45
C GLY A 143 5.77 4.70 35.64
N GLN A 144 6.42 3.54 35.44
CA GLN A 144 7.11 2.80 36.52
C GLN A 144 8.61 2.61 36.31
N GLY A 145 9.20 3.27 35.32
CA GLY A 145 10.63 3.18 35.00
C GLY A 145 10.95 2.03 34.05
N LEU A 146 12.16 1.48 34.17
CA LEU A 146 12.63 0.35 33.39
C LEU A 146 12.77 -0.87 34.28
N TYR A 147 12.43 -2.04 33.74
CA TYR A 147 12.83 -3.31 34.32
C TYR A 147 13.77 -4.02 33.37
N PHE A 148 14.60 -4.92 33.87
CA PHE A 148 15.34 -5.84 33.01
C PHE A 148 15.44 -7.22 33.64
N PHE A 149 15.47 -8.23 32.79
CA PHE A 149 15.63 -9.63 33.16
C PHE A 149 17.04 -10.11 32.81
N GLN A 150 17.73 -10.64 33.82
CA GLN A 150 19.08 -11.18 33.71
C GLN A 150 19.27 -12.31 34.73
N ASN A 151 19.90 -13.42 34.34
CA ASN A 151 20.24 -14.52 35.23
C ASN A 151 19.04 -15.00 36.08
N SER A 152 17.88 -15.15 35.43
CA SER A 152 16.62 -15.58 36.07
C SER A 152 16.08 -14.64 37.14
N ARG A 153 16.55 -13.38 37.19
CA ARG A 153 16.09 -12.35 38.12
C ARG A 153 15.69 -11.08 37.39
N PHE A 154 14.77 -10.35 38.00
CA PHE A 154 14.32 -9.06 37.52
C PHE A 154 14.92 -7.95 38.39
N TYR A 155 15.25 -6.86 37.73
CA TYR A 155 15.81 -5.66 38.33
C TYR A 155 14.98 -4.46 37.86
N LYS A 156 15.03 -3.37 38.61
CA LYS A 156 14.29 -2.15 38.31
C LYS A 156 15.23 -0.94 38.36
N LEU A 157 15.06 -0.05 37.38
CA LEU A 157 15.67 1.28 37.35
C LEU A 157 14.58 2.34 37.38
N THR A 158 14.75 3.30 38.27
CA THR A 158 13.78 4.35 38.60
C THR A 158 14.44 5.72 38.58
N ARG A 159 13.66 6.73 38.95
CA ARG A 159 14.21 8.09 39.11
C ARG A 159 15.21 8.19 40.26
N ASP A 160 15.10 7.34 41.27
CA ASP A 160 16.03 7.32 42.40
C ASP A 160 17.41 6.79 41.98
N ASP A 161 17.45 5.99 40.90
CA ASP A 161 18.68 5.49 40.26
C ASP A 161 19.25 6.48 39.22
N GLY A 162 18.59 7.63 39.01
CA GLY A 162 19.02 8.69 38.09
C GLY A 162 18.24 8.78 36.76
N LEU A 163 17.25 7.91 36.53
CA LEU A 163 16.39 7.98 35.33
C LEU A 163 15.64 9.32 35.28
N LEU A 164 15.66 10.00 34.13
CA LEU A 164 15.06 11.34 34.02
C LEU A 164 13.55 11.34 34.27
N SER A 165 12.84 10.28 33.85
CA SER A 165 11.41 10.11 34.07
C SER A 165 11.05 8.63 34.20
N SER A 166 10.01 8.32 34.97
CA SER A 166 9.44 6.97 35.05
C SER A 166 8.61 6.58 33.81
N TYR A 167 8.34 7.55 32.93
CA TYR A 167 7.74 7.31 31.61
C TYR A 167 8.86 7.15 30.58
N VAL A 168 9.10 5.91 30.16
CA VAL A 168 10.09 5.57 29.14
C VAL A 168 9.36 5.04 27.92
N TYR A 169 9.72 5.56 26.75
CA TYR A 169 9.04 5.26 25.49
C TYR A 169 9.90 4.41 24.55
N GLY A 170 11.21 4.38 24.75
CA GLY A 170 12.07 3.50 23.97
C GLY A 170 13.48 3.41 24.55
N VAL A 171 14.19 2.35 24.16
CA VAL A 171 15.58 2.12 24.52
C VAL A 171 16.31 1.64 23.27
N ILE A 172 17.52 2.16 23.04
CA ILE A 172 18.40 1.72 21.95
C ILE A 172 19.80 1.39 22.47
N GLN A 173 20.51 0.52 21.75
CA GLN A 173 21.95 0.33 21.91
C GLN A 173 22.70 1.48 21.23
N TYR A 174 23.23 2.43 22.01
CA TYR A 174 23.98 3.56 21.47
C TYR A 174 25.39 3.15 21.04
N ASN A 175 26.13 2.47 21.91
CA ASN A 175 27.43 1.84 21.62
C ASN A 175 27.56 0.55 22.43
N ASP A 176 28.71 -0.14 22.40
CA ASP A 176 28.87 -1.45 23.06
C ASP A 176 28.56 -1.47 24.55
N SER A 177 28.74 -0.33 25.24
CA SER A 177 28.58 -0.19 26.69
C SER A 177 27.41 0.66 27.12
N THR A 178 26.79 1.43 26.24
CA THR A 178 25.82 2.46 26.63
C THR A 178 24.50 2.27 25.93
N LEU A 179 23.43 2.27 26.71
CA LEU A 179 22.05 2.38 26.22
C LEU A 179 21.57 3.82 26.34
N TRP A 180 20.71 4.23 25.42
CA TRP A 180 19.93 5.46 25.55
C TRP A 180 18.48 5.10 25.78
N ALA A 181 17.89 5.66 26.83
CA ALA A 181 16.48 5.55 27.14
C ALA A 181 15.79 6.90 26.86
N ALA A 182 14.85 6.91 25.92
CA ALA A 182 14.00 8.07 25.68
C ALA A 182 12.89 8.14 26.72
N THR A 183 12.86 9.25 27.46
CA THR A 183 11.93 9.46 28.56
C THR A 183 11.09 10.71 28.33
N ALA A 184 10.00 10.87 29.08
CA ALA A 184 9.17 12.09 29.03
C ALA A 184 9.90 13.39 29.42
N ARG A 185 11.15 13.31 29.88
CA ARG A 185 11.98 14.47 30.27
C ARG A 185 13.32 14.51 29.53
N GLY A 186 13.41 13.86 28.36
CA GLY A 186 14.64 13.77 27.56
C GLY A 186 15.28 12.39 27.59
N VAL A 187 16.56 12.31 27.23
CA VAL A 187 17.28 11.04 27.08
C VAL A 187 18.18 10.77 28.29
N SER A 188 17.99 9.60 28.91
CA SER A 188 18.87 9.06 29.94
C SER A 188 19.89 8.12 29.31
N THR A 189 21.17 8.23 29.68
CA THR A 189 22.19 7.24 29.31
C THR A 189 22.31 6.21 30.40
N ILE A 190 22.46 4.93 30.04
CA ILE A 190 22.59 3.84 31.01
C ILE A 190 23.87 3.09 30.68
N ASP A 191 24.83 3.10 31.60
CA ASP A 191 26.04 2.28 31.48
C ASP A 191 25.70 0.81 31.76
N CYS A 192 26.08 -0.03 30.82
CA CYS A 192 25.76 -1.44 30.75
C CYS A 192 26.99 -2.34 30.87
N GLN A 193 28.19 -1.79 31.13
CA GLN A 193 29.40 -2.58 31.42
C GLN A 193 29.28 -3.31 32.76
N ASP A 194 28.63 -2.68 33.75
CA ASP A 194 28.41 -3.28 35.05
C ASP A 194 27.31 -4.34 35.00
N SER A 195 27.43 -5.32 35.92
CA SER A 195 26.41 -6.38 36.08
C SER A 195 25.04 -5.82 36.45
N ILE A 196 25.01 -4.68 37.15
CA ILE A 196 23.80 -3.89 37.42
C ILE A 196 24.12 -2.46 37.01
N PRO A 197 23.36 -1.84 36.09
CA PRO A 197 23.58 -0.45 35.70
C PRO A 197 23.46 0.49 36.90
N GLN A 198 24.55 1.17 37.29
CA GLN A 198 24.56 2.07 38.47
C GLN A 198 24.63 3.55 38.12
N LYS A 199 25.03 3.90 36.89
CA LYS A 199 25.22 5.30 36.50
C LYS A 199 24.29 5.70 35.38
N ILE A 200 23.37 6.60 35.69
CA ILE A 200 22.47 7.24 34.74
C ILE A 200 22.86 8.71 34.62
N ASP A 201 23.41 9.09 33.47
CA ASP A 201 23.74 10.49 33.16
C ASP A 201 22.68 11.09 32.22
N SER A 202 22.50 12.42 32.27
CA SER A 202 21.59 13.12 31.36
C SER A 202 22.32 13.58 30.11
N LEU A 203 21.77 13.24 28.95
CA LEU A 203 22.32 13.70 27.68
C LEU A 203 21.77 15.11 27.38
N SER A 204 22.53 16.17 27.69
CA SER A 204 22.22 17.55 27.32
C SER A 204 22.46 17.86 25.83
N VAL A 205 22.77 16.84 25.02
CA VAL A 205 23.03 16.93 23.57
C VAL A 205 21.81 17.42 22.78
N LEU A 206 20.59 17.20 23.30
CA LEU A 206 19.40 17.79 22.72
C LEU A 206 19.31 19.22 23.24
N ILE A 207 19.63 20.20 22.41
CA ILE A 207 19.41 21.65 22.62
C ILE A 207 17.95 21.98 23.06
N LEU A 208 17.08 20.98 23.08
CA LEU A 208 15.71 20.98 23.53
C LEU A 208 15.64 20.96 25.08
N LYS A 209 15.08 22.01 25.68
CA LYS A 209 14.72 22.01 27.09
C LYS A 209 13.50 21.09 27.30
N ASN A 210 13.69 19.94 27.93
CA ASN A 210 12.63 18.96 28.29
C ASN A 210 11.75 18.48 27.12
N PRO A 211 12.31 17.86 26.07
CA PRO A 211 11.50 17.29 24.99
C PRO A 211 10.72 16.08 25.49
N TYR A 212 9.41 16.04 25.21
CA TYR A 212 8.61 14.81 25.29
C TYR A 212 8.93 13.96 24.05
N LEU A 213 9.83 12.99 24.19
CA LEU A 213 10.14 12.05 23.11
C LEU A 213 9.05 10.98 23.04
N PHE A 214 8.53 10.70 21.84
CA PHE A 214 7.59 9.58 21.64
C PHE A 214 8.31 8.31 21.22
N TYR A 215 9.35 8.42 20.40
CA TYR A 215 10.02 7.26 19.85
C TYR A 215 11.47 7.59 19.49
N LEU A 216 12.33 6.58 19.51
CA LEU A 216 13.68 6.66 18.97
C LEU A 216 14.11 5.33 18.35
N GLU A 217 14.92 5.43 17.30
CA GLU A 217 15.48 4.28 16.58
C GLU A 217 16.88 4.65 16.07
N LYS A 218 17.78 3.66 15.99
CA LYS A 218 19.15 3.86 15.49
C LYS A 218 19.30 3.18 14.13
N ASP A 219 19.83 3.91 13.14
CA ASP A 219 20.10 3.35 11.82
C ASP A 219 21.45 2.62 11.75
N ALA A 220 21.66 1.87 10.66
CA ALA A 220 22.90 1.13 10.42
C ALA A 220 24.14 2.02 10.25
N SER A 221 23.96 3.31 9.94
CA SER A 221 25.06 4.29 9.84
C SER A 221 25.42 4.89 11.21
N GLY A 222 24.69 4.52 12.26
CA GLY A 222 24.89 5.03 13.61
C GLY A 222 24.15 6.33 13.92
N ASN A 223 23.31 6.83 13.01
CA ASN A 223 22.48 7.99 13.32
C ASN A 223 21.30 7.58 14.21
N VAL A 224 20.90 8.49 15.10
CA VAL A 224 19.77 8.29 15.99
C VAL A 224 18.62 9.18 15.53
N TRP A 225 17.54 8.55 15.12
CA TRP A 225 16.29 9.19 14.73
C TRP A 225 15.34 9.20 15.92
N PHE A 226 14.71 10.34 16.19
CA PHE A 226 13.77 10.45 17.30
C PHE A 226 12.70 11.49 17.02
N SER A 227 11.49 11.23 17.51
CA SER A 227 10.36 12.15 17.41
C SER A 227 10.18 12.94 18.70
N VAL A 228 9.79 14.20 18.55
CA VAL A 228 9.50 15.09 19.67
C VAL A 228 8.10 15.66 19.49
N LEU A 229 7.26 15.55 20.52
CA LEU A 229 5.88 16.07 20.53
C LEU A 229 5.81 17.50 19.97
N ASP A 230 4.90 17.73 19.02
CA ASP A 230 4.65 18.97 18.28
C ASP A 230 5.83 19.52 17.45
N GLN A 231 6.99 18.85 17.47
CA GLN A 231 8.22 19.39 16.89
C GLN A 231 8.73 18.63 15.67
N GLY A 232 8.19 17.46 15.36
CA GLY A 232 8.58 16.69 14.18
C GLY A 232 9.67 15.65 14.46
N LEU A 233 10.35 15.26 13.39
CA LEU A 233 11.38 14.24 13.40
C LEU A 233 12.77 14.91 13.49
N TYR A 234 13.61 14.36 14.34
CA TYR A 234 15.01 14.75 14.48
C TYR A 234 15.93 13.60 14.13
N CYS A 235 17.12 13.94 13.64
CA CYS A 235 18.21 13.01 13.39
C CYS A 235 19.47 13.57 14.05
N LEU A 236 20.06 12.83 14.98
CA LEU A 236 21.40 13.06 15.47
C LEU A 236 22.36 12.19 14.67
N THR A 237 23.22 12.81 13.88
CA THR A 237 24.19 12.07 13.07
C THR A 237 25.30 11.49 13.93
N ALA A 238 25.99 10.46 13.41
CA ALA A 238 27.17 9.91 14.06
C ALA A 238 28.28 10.95 14.30
N GLN A 239 28.30 12.05 13.51
CA GLN A 239 29.23 13.17 13.65
C GLN A 239 28.76 14.22 14.66
N GLY A 240 27.60 14.05 15.29
CA GLY A 240 27.04 14.97 16.27
C GLY A 240 26.22 16.13 15.69
N GLU A 241 25.90 16.11 14.40
CA GLU A 241 25.03 17.11 13.79
C GLU A 241 23.56 16.79 14.08
N VAL A 242 22.74 17.81 14.35
CA VAL A 242 21.29 17.65 14.55
C VAL A 242 20.55 18.19 13.34
N LYS A 243 19.79 17.31 12.67
CA LYS A 243 18.88 17.66 11.57
C LYS A 243 17.44 17.55 12.04
N LYS A 244 16.59 18.42 11.51
CA LYS A 244 15.16 18.49 11.83
C LYS A 244 14.33 18.41 10.57
N ILE A 245 13.27 17.62 10.60
CA ILE A 245 12.27 17.47 9.53
C ILE A 245 10.91 17.73 10.15
N THR A 246 10.14 18.63 9.53
CA THR A 246 8.85 19.09 10.02
C THR A 246 7.78 19.02 8.94
N LYS A 247 6.55 19.38 9.30
CA LYS A 247 5.47 19.62 8.35
C LYS A 247 5.84 20.63 7.24
N LYS A 248 6.69 21.63 7.54
CA LYS A 248 7.16 22.60 6.53
C LYS A 248 8.07 21.97 5.48
N ASP A 249 8.73 20.87 5.84
CA ASP A 249 9.62 20.10 4.97
C ASP A 249 8.87 19.01 4.20
N GLY A 250 7.57 18.84 4.47
CA GLY A 250 6.68 17.93 3.77
C GLY A 250 6.19 16.73 4.58
N LEU A 251 6.40 16.65 5.91
CA LEU A 251 5.71 15.64 6.73
C LEU A 251 4.19 15.89 6.75
N LEU A 252 3.39 14.83 6.96
CA LEU A 252 1.94 14.98 7.20
C LEU A 252 1.66 15.87 8.41
N GLU A 253 2.32 15.58 9.52
CA GLU A 253 2.26 16.36 10.78
C GLU A 253 3.61 16.37 11.49
N ASN A 254 3.72 17.18 12.54
CA ASN A 254 4.88 17.16 13.44
C ASN A 254 4.78 16.04 14.51
N ASP A 255 3.58 15.55 14.81
CA ASP A 255 3.38 14.48 15.79
C ASP A 255 3.65 13.11 15.17
N VAL A 256 4.91 12.70 15.20
CA VAL A 256 5.38 11.39 14.74
C VAL A 256 5.34 10.40 15.89
N TRP A 257 4.58 9.32 15.73
CA TRP A 257 4.27 8.34 16.79
C TRP A 257 5.18 7.12 16.78
N ASP A 258 5.46 6.54 15.62
CA ASP A 258 6.38 5.43 15.44
C ASP A 258 7.35 5.72 14.29
N ILE A 259 8.55 5.13 14.37
CA ILE A 259 9.61 5.25 13.37
C ILE A 259 10.09 3.83 13.04
N ALA A 260 10.00 3.45 11.78
CA ALA A 260 10.62 2.22 11.29
C ALA A 260 11.67 2.54 10.22
N LEU A 261 12.84 1.90 10.36
CA LEU A 261 13.99 2.11 9.49
C LEU A 261 14.18 0.89 8.60
N SER A 262 14.21 1.12 7.29
CA SER A 262 14.56 0.10 6.31
C SER A 262 16.08 0.08 6.07
N PRO A 263 16.69 -1.09 5.82
CA PRO A 263 18.12 -1.20 5.48
C PRO A 263 18.56 -0.36 4.27
N ASP A 264 17.64 0.00 3.37
CA ASP A 264 17.92 0.81 2.18
C ASP A 264 17.85 2.33 2.41
N GLN A 265 17.91 2.76 3.68
CA GLN A 265 17.83 4.17 4.08
C GLN A 265 16.46 4.80 3.80
N THR A 266 15.41 3.98 3.79
CA THR A 266 14.02 4.45 3.82
C THR A 266 13.54 4.55 5.26
N ILE A 267 12.87 5.66 5.61
CA ILE A 267 12.19 5.82 6.90
C ILE A 267 10.68 5.77 6.69
N TRP A 268 9.99 5.01 7.52
CA TRP A 268 8.55 5.02 7.64
C TRP A 268 8.12 5.67 8.95
N LEU A 269 7.15 6.57 8.87
CA LEU A 269 6.65 7.35 9.99
C LEU A 269 5.14 7.20 10.10
N SER A 270 4.63 6.92 11.29
CA SER A 270 3.19 6.97 11.56
C SER A 270 2.80 8.27 12.27
N TYR A 271 1.53 8.63 12.10
CA TYR A 271 0.92 9.80 12.72
C TYR A 271 -0.41 9.40 13.33
N ASN A 272 -0.76 10.00 14.47
CA ASN A 272 -2.02 9.71 15.15
C ASN A 272 -3.22 9.93 14.21
N LEU A 273 -3.88 8.84 13.82
CA LEU A 273 -5.07 8.79 12.95
C LEU A 273 -4.89 9.31 11.52
N LYS A 274 -3.66 9.63 11.06
CA LYS A 274 -3.44 10.24 9.73
C LYS A 274 -2.75 9.35 8.70
N GLY A 275 -2.35 8.14 9.10
CA GLY A 275 -1.66 7.21 8.20
C GLY A 275 -0.14 7.31 8.31
N LEU A 276 0.56 7.21 7.18
CA LEU A 276 2.01 7.08 7.10
C LEU A 276 2.67 8.06 6.14
N SER A 277 3.95 8.33 6.41
CA SER A 277 4.88 8.91 5.44
C SER A 277 6.06 7.98 5.21
N ARG A 278 6.50 7.88 3.97
CA ARG A 278 7.75 7.25 3.55
C ARG A 278 8.75 8.33 3.15
N ILE A 279 9.95 8.31 3.72
CA ILE A 279 11.05 9.21 3.39
C ILE A 279 12.19 8.41 2.79
N ASP A 280 12.56 8.72 1.55
CA ASP A 280 13.74 8.16 0.89
C ASP A 280 14.96 9.03 1.19
N LEU A 281 15.82 8.62 2.12
CA LEU A 281 17.00 9.41 2.48
C LEU A 281 18.08 9.36 1.41
N LYS A 282 18.20 8.25 0.67
CA LYS A 282 19.25 8.04 -0.34
C LYS A 282 19.13 9.04 -1.48
N ASN A 283 17.90 9.32 -1.91
CA ASN A 283 17.60 10.27 -2.99
C ASN A 283 17.22 11.66 -2.49
N SER A 284 17.30 11.91 -1.17
CA SER A 284 17.04 13.23 -0.60
C SER A 284 18.22 14.17 -0.81
N THR A 285 17.94 15.41 -1.21
CA THR A 285 18.96 16.47 -1.26
C THR A 285 18.97 17.25 0.05
N PRO A 286 20.05 17.96 0.40
CA PRO A 286 20.12 18.75 1.62
C PRO A 286 19.00 19.80 1.78
N LYS A 287 18.29 20.14 0.70
CA LYS A 287 17.23 21.16 0.67
C LYS A 287 15.82 20.60 0.44
N LYS A 288 15.67 19.32 0.07
CA LYS A 288 14.36 18.74 -0.21
C LYS A 288 14.38 17.23 -0.01
N TYR A 289 13.56 16.76 0.93
CA TYR A 289 13.28 15.36 1.15
C TYR A 289 12.27 14.85 0.13
N LYS A 290 12.46 13.62 -0.35
CA LYS A 290 11.43 12.91 -1.13
C LYS A 290 10.52 12.19 -0.14
N ILE A 291 9.34 12.76 0.09
CA ILE A 291 8.36 12.26 1.05
C ILE A 291 7.09 11.87 0.31
N GLU A 292 6.60 10.67 0.57
CA GLU A 292 5.37 10.12 0.03
C GLU A 292 4.42 9.80 1.19
N HIS A 293 3.11 9.94 0.97
CA HIS A 293 2.10 9.81 2.01
C HIS A 293 1.07 8.74 1.66
N PHE A 294 0.70 7.96 2.68
CA PHE A 294 -0.29 6.90 2.60
C PHE A 294 -1.37 7.21 3.64
N THR A 295 -2.60 7.43 3.19
CA THR A 295 -3.72 7.77 4.07
C THR A 295 -4.91 6.82 3.86
N PRO A 296 -5.89 6.77 4.79
CA PRO A 296 -7.07 5.92 4.67
C PRO A 296 -8.03 6.31 3.54
N GLU A 297 -7.97 7.56 3.07
CA GLU A 297 -8.70 7.99 1.87
C GLU A 297 -8.10 7.39 0.58
N GLY A 298 -6.87 6.87 0.67
CA GLY A 298 -6.16 6.20 -0.42
C GLY A 298 -6.12 4.68 -0.22
N GLU A 299 -4.93 4.19 0.13
CA GLU A 299 -4.56 2.78 0.04
C GLU A 299 -4.65 2.04 1.38
N LEU A 300 -4.61 2.76 2.51
CA LEU A 300 -4.60 2.16 3.84
C LEU A 300 -6.00 1.78 4.33
N THR A 301 -6.10 0.70 5.11
CA THR A 301 -7.36 0.31 5.76
C THR A 301 -7.72 1.25 6.91
N SER A 302 -6.72 1.80 7.62
CA SER A 302 -6.90 2.69 8.76
C SER A 302 -5.70 3.62 8.94
N GLY A 303 -5.96 4.80 9.51
CA GLY A 303 -4.91 5.76 9.91
C GLY A 303 -4.46 5.56 11.36
N ASP A 304 -5.15 4.70 12.10
CA ASP A 304 -4.87 4.37 13.50
C ASP A 304 -3.90 3.19 13.58
N ILE A 305 -2.61 3.51 13.57
CA ILE A 305 -1.49 2.57 13.45
C ILE A 305 -0.73 2.54 14.78
N PHE A 306 -0.70 1.38 15.42
CA PHE A 306 0.08 1.16 16.65
C PHE A 306 1.54 0.84 16.38
N ARG A 307 1.83 0.09 15.31
CA ARG A 307 3.18 -0.39 15.03
C ARG A 307 3.49 -0.40 13.55
N ILE A 308 4.70 0.00 13.20
CA ILE A 308 5.30 -0.26 11.89
C ILE A 308 6.40 -1.30 12.06
N PHE A 309 6.33 -2.36 11.28
CA PHE A 309 7.36 -3.40 11.21
C PHE A 309 7.77 -3.64 9.76
N ILE A 310 9.08 -3.80 9.53
CA ILE A 310 9.61 -4.07 8.19
C ILE A 310 10.22 -5.47 8.24
N ASP A 311 9.70 -6.38 7.41
CA ASP A 311 10.22 -7.75 7.35
C ASP A 311 11.52 -7.83 6.52
N ARG A 312 12.19 -8.97 6.55
CA ARG A 312 13.43 -9.21 5.80
C ARG A 312 13.25 -9.12 4.29
N GLU A 313 12.04 -9.39 3.81
CA GLU A 313 11.61 -9.27 2.43
C GLU A 313 11.25 -7.83 2.02
N LYS A 314 11.36 -6.89 2.96
CA LYS A 314 11.05 -5.45 2.83
C LYS A 314 9.58 -5.09 2.67
N ASN A 315 8.67 -6.01 2.98
CA ASN A 315 7.28 -5.63 3.14
C ASN A 315 7.11 -4.83 4.44
N VAL A 316 6.19 -3.88 4.42
CA VAL A 316 5.87 -3.06 5.59
C VAL A 316 4.56 -3.56 6.18
N TRP A 317 4.61 -3.98 7.44
CA TRP A 317 3.49 -4.45 8.21
C TRP A 317 3.04 -3.38 9.19
N LEU A 318 1.74 -3.12 9.21
CA LEU A 318 1.12 -2.11 10.05
C LEU A 318 0.17 -2.78 11.04
N GLY A 319 0.51 -2.73 12.33
CA GLY A 319 -0.41 -3.16 13.38
C GLY A 319 -1.46 -2.09 13.59
N LEU A 320 -2.74 -2.41 13.32
CA LEU A 320 -3.82 -1.43 13.36
C LEU A 320 -4.63 -1.55 14.65
N ASN A 321 -5.23 -0.43 15.07
CA ASN A 321 -6.20 -0.43 16.16
C ASN A 321 -7.58 -0.89 15.66
N GLY A 322 -7.87 -2.18 15.82
CA GLY A 322 -9.22 -2.73 15.60
C GLY A 322 -9.53 -3.08 14.14
N LYS A 323 -8.56 -2.95 13.23
CA LYS A 323 -8.68 -3.28 11.80
C LYS A 323 -7.72 -4.36 11.32
N GLY A 324 -7.03 -5.03 12.24
CA GLY A 324 -6.11 -6.13 11.94
C GLY A 324 -4.74 -5.61 11.57
N VAL A 325 -4.21 -6.09 10.45
CA VAL A 325 -2.87 -5.77 9.97
C VAL A 325 -2.93 -5.44 8.49
N ASP A 326 -2.36 -4.30 8.11
CA ASP A 326 -2.09 -4.01 6.70
C ASP A 326 -0.67 -4.45 6.35
N GLN A 327 -0.53 -5.15 5.24
CA GLN A 327 0.75 -5.48 4.63
C GLN A 327 0.91 -4.70 3.34
N LEU A 328 1.90 -3.82 3.31
CA LEU A 328 2.30 -2.99 2.19
C LEU A 328 3.44 -3.69 1.45
N ARG A 329 3.22 -4.03 0.18
CA ARG A 329 4.20 -4.67 -0.70
C ARG A 329 4.48 -3.78 -1.91
N GLU A 330 5.73 -3.73 -2.36
CA GLU A 330 6.00 -3.13 -3.68
C GLU A 330 5.43 -4.04 -4.77
N SER A 331 4.58 -3.48 -5.63
CA SER A 331 3.95 -4.21 -6.72
C SER A 331 4.33 -3.61 -8.07
N LEU A 332 4.59 -4.50 -9.03
CA LEU A 332 4.69 -4.14 -10.46
C LEU A 332 3.30 -3.93 -11.09
N MET A 333 2.23 -4.38 -10.42
CA MET A 333 0.86 -4.25 -10.91
C MET A 333 0.20 -2.98 -10.36
N GLN A 334 -0.47 -2.24 -11.25
CA GLN A 334 -1.25 -1.06 -10.89
C GLN A 334 -2.75 -1.36 -11.03
N HIS A 335 -3.49 -1.14 -9.96
CA HIS A 335 -4.94 -1.32 -9.93
C HIS A 335 -5.66 0.04 -10.00
N TYR A 336 -6.59 0.19 -10.95
CA TYR A 336 -7.40 1.39 -11.09
C TYR A 336 -8.86 1.09 -10.75
N HIS A 337 -9.31 1.66 -9.64
CA HIS A 337 -10.71 1.60 -9.22
C HIS A 337 -11.46 2.85 -9.72
N PHE A 338 -12.58 2.64 -10.42
CA PHE A 338 -13.54 3.68 -10.81
C PHE A 338 -14.87 3.55 -10.03
N ALA A 339 -14.94 2.63 -9.07
CA ALA A 339 -16.08 2.48 -8.16
C ALA A 339 -16.24 3.74 -7.27
N GLN A 340 -17.49 4.13 -7.00
CA GLN A 340 -17.81 5.13 -5.99
C GLN A 340 -18.48 4.45 -4.79
N LYS A 341 -18.44 5.09 -3.62
CA LYS A 341 -18.96 4.59 -2.35
C LYS A 341 -20.41 4.07 -2.42
N ASP A 342 -21.22 4.62 -3.33
CA ASP A 342 -22.63 4.29 -3.50
C ASP A 342 -22.95 3.40 -4.73
N SER A 343 -21.93 2.93 -5.46
CA SER A 343 -22.08 2.03 -6.62
C SER A 343 -20.82 1.17 -6.76
N PRO A 344 -20.72 0.06 -6.01
CA PRO A 344 -19.50 -0.73 -5.90
C PRO A 344 -19.18 -1.55 -7.17
N GLU A 345 -20.15 -1.73 -8.07
CA GLU A 345 -19.95 -2.47 -9.31
C GLU A 345 -19.17 -1.64 -10.32
N ASN A 346 -17.90 -2.03 -10.54
CA ASN A 346 -17.00 -1.43 -11.51
C ASN A 346 -16.59 -2.47 -12.58
N ILE A 347 -17.59 -3.08 -13.22
CA ILE A 347 -17.35 -3.95 -14.37
C ILE A 347 -16.84 -3.07 -15.52
N VAL A 348 -15.65 -3.41 -16.01
CA VAL A 348 -15.03 -2.81 -17.19
C VAL A 348 -15.25 -3.77 -18.35
N TRP A 349 -16.05 -3.36 -19.33
CA TRP A 349 -16.33 -4.15 -20.53
C TRP A 349 -15.26 -4.00 -21.61
N SER A 350 -14.70 -2.80 -21.72
CA SER A 350 -13.70 -2.50 -22.73
C SER A 350 -12.73 -1.42 -22.28
N ILE A 351 -11.54 -1.48 -22.84
CA ILE A 351 -10.48 -0.49 -22.64
C ILE A 351 -9.81 -0.19 -23.97
N TRP A 352 -9.51 1.09 -24.18
CA TRP A 352 -8.59 1.52 -25.23
C TRP A 352 -7.80 2.72 -24.71
N GLY A 353 -6.47 2.72 -24.87
CA GLY A 353 -5.71 3.95 -24.65
C GLY A 353 -4.47 4.13 -25.52
N LYS A 354 -4.17 5.38 -25.88
CA LYS A 354 -2.99 5.77 -26.67
C LYS A 354 -2.05 6.61 -25.82
N GLY A 355 -0.84 6.11 -25.59
CA GLY A 355 0.16 6.81 -24.78
C GLY A 355 -0.29 6.89 -23.33
N ASN A 356 -0.65 8.09 -22.86
CA ASN A 356 -1.14 8.32 -21.49
C ASN A 356 -2.67 8.50 -21.41
N ASP A 357 -3.39 8.41 -22.52
CA ASP A 357 -4.81 8.73 -22.61
C ASP A 357 -5.64 7.45 -22.76
N PHE A 358 -6.40 7.09 -21.73
CA PHE A 358 -7.17 5.83 -21.68
C PHE A 358 -8.66 6.09 -21.45
N TRP A 359 -9.47 5.37 -22.22
CA TRP A 359 -10.91 5.35 -22.12
C TRP A 359 -11.40 3.93 -21.82
N PHE A 360 -12.40 3.85 -20.94
CA PHE A 360 -12.96 2.61 -20.44
C PHE A 360 -14.47 2.63 -20.65
N GLY A 361 -14.99 1.53 -21.19
CA GLY A 361 -16.42 1.24 -21.20
C GLY A 361 -16.79 0.53 -19.91
N LEU A 362 -17.68 1.13 -19.12
CA LEU A 362 -18.13 0.59 -17.83
C LEU A 362 -19.59 0.14 -17.91
N GLU A 363 -20.02 -0.66 -16.94
CA GLU A 363 -21.43 -1.02 -16.77
C GLU A 363 -22.35 0.19 -16.56
N ASN A 364 -21.86 1.27 -15.95
CA ASN A 364 -22.68 2.43 -15.59
C ASN A 364 -22.13 3.76 -16.12
N GLY A 365 -21.37 3.71 -17.22
CA GLY A 365 -20.86 4.91 -17.87
C GLY A 365 -19.53 4.72 -18.59
N ILE A 366 -18.85 5.82 -18.82
CA ILE A 366 -17.53 5.86 -19.43
C ILE A 366 -16.55 6.38 -18.39
N ALA A 367 -15.37 5.78 -18.27
CA ALA A 367 -14.26 6.35 -17.53
C ALA A 367 -13.16 6.84 -18.49
N HIS A 368 -12.54 7.95 -18.11
CA HIS A 368 -11.38 8.53 -18.76
C HIS A 368 -10.26 8.67 -17.73
N LEU A 369 -9.06 8.24 -18.10
CA LEU A 369 -7.88 8.26 -17.25
C LEU A 369 -6.70 8.82 -18.03
N ASN A 370 -6.05 9.84 -17.45
CA ASN A 370 -4.77 10.31 -17.94
C ASN A 370 -3.64 9.79 -17.04
N LEU A 371 -2.81 8.89 -17.54
CA LEU A 371 -1.71 8.29 -16.76
C LEU A 371 -0.62 9.28 -16.37
N LYS A 372 -0.47 10.39 -17.11
CA LYS A 372 0.55 11.40 -16.81
C LYS A 372 0.14 12.29 -15.64
N THR A 373 -1.14 12.64 -15.55
CA THR A 373 -1.67 13.53 -14.50
C THR A 373 -2.38 12.78 -13.37
N SER A 374 -2.63 11.48 -13.55
CA SER A 374 -3.52 10.67 -12.70
C SER A 374 -4.96 11.18 -12.61
N GLU A 375 -5.35 12.08 -13.51
CA GLU A 375 -6.70 12.63 -13.57
C GLU A 375 -7.69 11.56 -14.04
N LYS A 376 -8.81 11.43 -13.31
CA LYS A 376 -9.89 10.46 -13.56
C LYS A 376 -11.20 11.19 -13.73
N GLN A 377 -11.92 10.92 -14.81
CA GLN A 377 -13.26 11.43 -15.05
C GLN A 377 -14.24 10.29 -15.31
N ILE A 378 -15.40 10.33 -14.65
CA ILE A 378 -16.49 9.37 -14.87
C ILE A 378 -17.68 10.11 -15.48
N ILE A 379 -18.16 9.60 -16.61
CA ILE A 379 -19.25 10.17 -17.39
C ILE A 379 -20.42 9.18 -17.34
N LYS A 380 -21.48 9.54 -16.60
CA LYS A 380 -22.70 8.71 -16.44
C LYS A 380 -23.84 9.13 -17.37
N ARG A 381 -23.75 10.30 -18.00
CA ARG A 381 -24.78 10.88 -18.87
C ARG A 381 -24.18 11.64 -20.04
N ILE A 382 -24.83 11.56 -21.19
CA ILE A 382 -24.57 12.41 -22.35
C ILE A 382 -25.88 13.11 -22.70
N GLY A 383 -25.92 14.43 -22.56
CA GLY A 383 -27.16 15.20 -22.65
C GLY A 383 -28.17 14.73 -21.59
N LYS A 384 -29.36 14.30 -22.04
CA LYS A 384 -30.41 13.76 -21.16
C LYS A 384 -30.32 12.23 -20.97
N LYS A 385 -29.53 11.53 -21.79
CA LYS A 385 -29.43 10.06 -21.75
C LYS A 385 -28.53 9.61 -20.61
N LYS A 386 -29.00 8.65 -19.83
CA LYS A 386 -28.17 7.89 -18.88
C LYS A 386 -27.42 6.83 -19.67
N LEU A 387 -26.14 6.68 -19.36
CA LEU A 387 -25.28 5.65 -19.93
C LEU A 387 -25.38 4.38 -19.10
N ILE A 388 -25.55 3.26 -19.79
CA ILE A 388 -25.54 1.90 -19.26
C ILE A 388 -24.73 1.00 -20.20
N SER A 389 -24.03 0.02 -19.64
CA SER A 389 -23.30 -1.06 -20.30
C SER A 389 -22.57 -0.60 -21.57
N ILE A 390 -21.50 0.17 -21.40
CA ILE A 390 -20.67 0.65 -22.51
C ILE A 390 -19.79 -0.51 -22.98
N MET A 391 -20.28 -1.23 -23.98
CA MET A 391 -19.70 -2.50 -24.44
C MET A 391 -18.32 -2.31 -25.07
N GLN A 392 -18.13 -1.26 -25.87
CA GLN A 392 -16.87 -1.05 -26.57
C GLN A 392 -16.51 0.43 -26.69
N VAL A 393 -15.21 0.71 -26.52
CA VAL A 393 -14.54 1.95 -26.90
C VAL A 393 -13.63 1.69 -28.11
N LEU A 394 -13.70 2.56 -29.13
CA LEU A 394 -12.95 2.41 -30.37
C LEU A 394 -12.40 3.76 -30.87
N PRO A 395 -11.08 3.94 -31.04
CA PRO A 395 -10.53 5.17 -31.62
C PRO A 395 -10.77 5.23 -33.12
N ASP A 396 -10.98 6.44 -33.64
CA ASP A 396 -10.92 6.69 -35.08
C ASP A 396 -9.52 7.16 -35.54
N LYS A 397 -9.29 7.10 -36.85
CA LYS A 397 -8.01 7.52 -37.46
C LYS A 397 -7.72 9.02 -37.28
N GLN A 398 -8.72 9.82 -36.91
CA GLN A 398 -8.58 11.26 -36.66
C GLN A 398 -8.32 11.60 -35.18
N GLY A 399 -8.23 10.60 -34.30
CA GLY A 399 -7.97 10.76 -32.87
C GLY A 399 -9.22 11.04 -32.02
N ASN A 400 -10.41 10.82 -32.56
CA ASN A 400 -11.67 10.82 -31.79
C ASN A 400 -11.98 9.42 -31.28
N TRP A 401 -13.00 9.31 -30.45
CA TRP A 401 -13.39 8.04 -29.83
C TRP A 401 -14.86 7.72 -30.11
N TRP A 402 -15.14 6.47 -30.40
CA TRP A 402 -16.48 5.91 -30.53
C TRP A 402 -16.80 5.03 -29.34
N PHE A 403 -18.05 5.10 -28.89
CA PHE A 403 -18.58 4.34 -27.78
C PHE A 403 -19.87 3.69 -28.22
N VAL A 404 -20.02 2.39 -27.97
CA VAL A 404 -21.30 1.68 -28.15
C VAL A 404 -21.79 1.19 -26.80
N SER A 405 -23.09 1.33 -26.59
CA SER A 405 -23.78 0.94 -25.37
C SER A 405 -24.85 -0.11 -25.68
N TYR A 406 -24.98 -1.08 -24.79
CA TYR A 406 -26.15 -1.95 -24.72
C TYR A 406 -27.34 -1.16 -24.16
N GLY A 407 -28.08 -0.47 -25.05
CA GLY A 407 -29.34 0.21 -24.74
C GLY A 407 -29.29 1.75 -24.66
N SER A 408 -28.13 2.40 -24.58
CA SER A 408 -28.05 3.88 -24.60
C SER A 408 -27.82 4.47 -25.99
N GLY A 409 -27.25 3.68 -26.90
CA GLY A 409 -26.93 4.07 -28.28
C GLY A 409 -25.44 4.15 -28.57
N ILE A 410 -25.10 4.86 -29.66
CA ILE A 410 -23.73 5.00 -30.15
C ILE A 410 -23.32 6.47 -30.06
N PHE A 411 -22.17 6.74 -29.46
CA PHE A 411 -21.66 8.09 -29.22
C PHE A 411 -20.28 8.28 -29.83
N LYS A 412 -20.02 9.49 -30.32
CA LYS A 412 -18.70 9.95 -30.75
C LYS A 412 -18.22 11.06 -29.82
N TYR A 413 -16.98 10.98 -29.36
CA TYR A 413 -16.29 12.03 -28.64
C TYR A 413 -15.27 12.71 -29.54
N ASP A 414 -15.50 13.99 -29.86
CA ASP A 414 -14.54 14.82 -30.59
C ASP A 414 -13.46 15.31 -29.62
N SER A 415 -12.27 14.74 -29.71
CA SER A 415 -11.15 15.03 -28.82
C SER A 415 -10.63 16.47 -28.97
N LYS A 416 -10.83 17.13 -30.12
CA LYS A 416 -10.41 18.52 -30.32
C LYS A 416 -11.38 19.50 -29.68
N ARG A 417 -12.67 19.17 -29.70
CA ARG A 417 -13.74 20.03 -29.15
C ARG A 417 -14.11 19.66 -27.70
N GLY A 418 -13.69 18.49 -27.22
CA GLY A 418 -14.05 17.96 -25.92
C GLY A 418 -15.56 17.68 -25.77
N LYS A 419 -16.23 17.27 -26.86
CA LYS A 419 -17.70 17.14 -26.91
C LYS A 419 -18.15 15.79 -27.41
N PHE A 420 -19.18 15.25 -26.76
CA PHE A 420 -19.92 14.08 -27.22
C PHE A 420 -21.02 14.47 -28.21
N SER A 421 -21.23 13.63 -29.22
CA SER A 421 -22.40 13.62 -30.08
C SER A 421 -22.94 12.21 -30.22
N GLU A 422 -24.26 12.08 -30.32
CA GLU A 422 -24.93 10.81 -30.56
C GLU A 422 -25.05 10.55 -32.07
N LEU A 423 -24.72 9.34 -32.51
CA LEU A 423 -24.99 8.88 -33.86
C LEU A 423 -26.43 8.38 -33.93
N LYS A 424 -27.29 9.13 -34.62
CA LYS A 424 -28.67 8.70 -34.89
C LYS A 424 -28.68 7.62 -35.95
N THR A 425 -29.02 6.40 -35.55
CA THR A 425 -29.20 5.25 -36.43
C THR A 425 -30.61 5.23 -37.04
N PRO A 426 -30.88 4.40 -38.07
CA PRO A 426 -32.22 4.20 -38.61
C PRO A 426 -33.21 3.73 -37.53
N LYS A 427 -34.48 4.13 -37.62
CA LYS A 427 -35.52 3.85 -36.59
C LYS A 427 -35.69 2.36 -36.32
N GLU A 428 -35.42 1.52 -37.31
CA GLU A 428 -35.52 0.06 -37.20
C GLU A 428 -34.54 -0.54 -36.18
N THR A 429 -33.53 0.24 -35.74
CA THR A 429 -32.57 -0.17 -34.72
C THR A 429 -32.90 0.33 -33.31
N ASP A 430 -33.96 1.12 -33.12
CA ASP A 430 -34.24 1.80 -31.84
C ASP A 430 -34.42 0.81 -30.67
N GLU A 431 -34.91 -0.41 -30.96
CA GLU A 431 -35.11 -1.50 -30.00
C GLU A 431 -34.05 -2.61 -30.13
N ARG A 432 -32.99 -2.38 -30.91
CA ARG A 432 -31.94 -3.38 -31.19
C ARG A 432 -30.67 -3.04 -30.42
N PHE A 433 -29.98 -4.06 -29.94
CA PHE A 433 -28.74 -3.86 -29.18
C PHE A 433 -27.52 -3.93 -30.08
N ALA A 434 -26.88 -2.78 -30.27
CA ALA A 434 -25.55 -2.71 -30.88
C ALA A 434 -24.53 -3.20 -29.84
N PHE A 435 -23.71 -4.17 -30.23
CA PHE A 435 -22.78 -4.86 -29.33
C PHE A 435 -21.33 -4.42 -29.56
N CYS A 436 -20.95 -4.29 -30.83
CA CYS A 436 -19.57 -3.99 -31.21
C CYS A 436 -19.48 -3.00 -32.38
N LEU A 437 -18.33 -2.34 -32.48
CA LEU A 437 -17.95 -1.41 -33.53
C LEU A 437 -16.66 -1.88 -34.21
N GLY A 438 -16.55 -1.61 -35.51
CA GLY A 438 -15.32 -1.72 -36.28
C GLY A 438 -15.15 -0.53 -37.22
N LEU A 439 -13.91 -0.18 -37.54
CA LEU A 439 -13.61 0.86 -38.54
C LEU A 439 -12.83 0.24 -39.69
N ASP A 440 -13.35 0.39 -40.90
CA ASP A 440 -12.62 -0.01 -42.09
C ASP A 440 -11.57 1.02 -42.50
N ASP A 441 -10.76 0.67 -43.50
CA ASP A 441 -9.68 1.53 -43.92
C ASP A 441 -10.10 2.86 -44.54
N GLN A 442 -11.34 2.92 -45.04
CA GLN A 442 -11.97 4.11 -45.60
C GLN A 442 -12.64 4.98 -44.51
N GLY A 443 -12.60 4.55 -43.24
CA GLY A 443 -13.19 5.26 -42.12
C GLY A 443 -14.70 5.07 -42.00
N LYS A 444 -15.30 4.06 -42.67
CA LYS A 444 -16.70 3.70 -42.42
C LYS A 444 -16.79 2.94 -41.09
N LEU A 445 -17.84 3.24 -40.35
CA LEU A 445 -18.13 2.60 -39.08
C LEU A 445 -19.04 1.40 -39.31
N TRP A 446 -18.56 0.22 -38.96
CA TRP A 446 -19.29 -1.02 -38.96
C TRP A 446 -19.88 -1.24 -37.57
N ILE A 447 -21.17 -1.51 -37.50
CA ILE A 447 -21.92 -1.69 -36.25
C ILE A 447 -22.50 -3.10 -36.28
N GLY A 448 -22.09 -3.91 -35.31
CA GLY A 448 -22.58 -5.27 -35.11
C GLY A 448 -23.69 -5.29 -34.08
N PHE A 449 -24.75 -6.03 -34.37
CA PHE A 449 -25.90 -6.22 -33.49
C PHE A 449 -26.02 -7.69 -33.07
N GLU A 450 -26.66 -7.90 -31.92
CA GLU A 450 -26.92 -9.25 -31.39
C GLU A 450 -27.92 -10.05 -32.25
N ASP A 451 -28.87 -9.37 -32.91
CA ASP A 451 -29.99 -10.01 -33.62
C ASP A 451 -30.44 -9.24 -34.90
N TYR A 452 -29.61 -8.31 -35.39
CA TYR A 452 -29.93 -7.42 -36.52
C TYR A 452 -28.87 -7.42 -37.63
N GLY A 453 -27.78 -8.17 -37.46
CA GLY A 453 -26.67 -8.25 -38.41
C GLY A 453 -25.75 -7.03 -38.37
N LEU A 454 -25.38 -6.54 -39.56
CA LEU A 454 -24.40 -5.46 -39.71
C LEU A 454 -25.03 -4.19 -40.29
N LEU A 455 -24.74 -3.06 -39.65
CA LEU A 455 -25.03 -1.74 -40.18
C LEU A 455 -23.73 -0.99 -40.45
N ILE A 456 -23.52 -0.55 -41.69
CA ILE A 456 -22.33 0.20 -42.10
C ILE A 456 -22.71 1.65 -42.30
N PHE A 457 -22.11 2.54 -41.51
CA PHE A 457 -22.27 3.99 -41.59
C PHE A 457 -21.10 4.62 -42.33
N ASN A 458 -21.40 5.38 -43.40
CA ASN A 458 -20.40 6.17 -44.10
C ASN A 458 -20.48 7.64 -43.63
N PRO A 459 -19.51 8.11 -42.82
CA PRO A 459 -19.54 9.46 -42.25
C PRO A 459 -19.45 10.58 -43.30
N ASN A 460 -18.86 10.33 -44.46
CA ASN A 460 -18.74 11.34 -45.53
C ASN A 460 -20.06 11.61 -46.25
N THR A 461 -20.94 10.61 -46.29
CA THR A 461 -22.23 10.71 -47.01
C THR A 461 -23.43 10.73 -46.07
N ASN A 462 -23.21 10.49 -44.78
CA ASN A 462 -24.23 10.30 -43.75
C ASN A 462 -25.28 9.22 -44.14
N LYS A 463 -24.83 8.16 -44.84
CA LYS A 463 -25.68 7.05 -45.29
C LYS A 463 -25.35 5.77 -44.54
N PHE A 464 -26.39 4.94 -44.36
CA PHE A 464 -26.31 3.61 -43.77
C PHE A 464 -26.54 2.52 -44.82
N LYS A 465 -25.84 1.40 -44.69
CA LYS A 465 -26.05 0.17 -45.46
C LYS A 465 -26.26 -0.99 -44.51
N HIS A 466 -27.39 -1.69 -44.64
CA HIS A 466 -27.76 -2.82 -43.78
C HIS A 466 -27.53 -4.16 -44.49
N LEU A 467 -26.76 -5.03 -43.84
CA LEU A 467 -26.38 -6.36 -44.31
C LEU A 467 -26.84 -7.43 -43.31
N THR A 468 -27.53 -8.45 -43.80
CA THR A 468 -28.13 -9.51 -42.99
C THR A 468 -27.94 -10.88 -43.63
N HIS A 469 -28.13 -11.94 -42.84
CA HIS A 469 -28.17 -13.33 -43.32
C HIS A 469 -29.21 -13.52 -44.43
N LYS A 470 -30.36 -12.82 -44.33
CA LYS A 470 -31.40 -12.85 -45.37
C LYS A 470 -30.89 -12.34 -46.73
N LYS A 471 -30.00 -11.35 -46.74
CA LYS A 471 -29.42 -10.77 -47.96
C LYS A 471 -28.17 -11.51 -48.43
N ASN A 472 -27.41 -12.12 -47.52
CA ASN A 472 -26.24 -12.92 -47.85
C ASN A 472 -26.12 -14.10 -46.89
N LYS A 473 -26.19 -15.33 -47.42
CA LYS A 473 -26.19 -16.57 -46.63
C LYS A 473 -24.88 -16.84 -45.89
N ALA A 474 -23.77 -16.20 -46.28
CA ALA A 474 -22.51 -16.29 -45.56
C ALA A 474 -22.46 -15.40 -44.31
N LEU A 475 -23.40 -14.46 -44.14
CA LEU A 475 -23.52 -13.62 -42.95
C LEU A 475 -24.27 -14.32 -41.81
N SER A 476 -24.08 -13.81 -40.58
CA SER A 476 -24.99 -14.03 -39.45
C SER A 476 -25.69 -12.72 -39.08
N ASP A 477 -26.86 -12.82 -38.48
CA ASP A 477 -27.55 -11.69 -37.87
C ASP A 477 -27.08 -11.43 -36.41
N SER A 478 -26.22 -12.30 -35.87
CA SER A 478 -25.68 -12.21 -34.52
C SER A 478 -24.17 -11.96 -34.50
N ILE A 479 -23.77 -10.70 -34.39
CA ILE A 479 -22.37 -10.26 -34.49
C ILE A 479 -21.81 -9.95 -33.10
N SER A 480 -20.71 -10.61 -32.72
CA SER A 480 -20.07 -10.45 -31.41
C SER A 480 -18.84 -9.53 -31.45
N VAL A 481 -18.09 -9.53 -32.55
CA VAL A 481 -16.89 -8.70 -32.71
C VAL A 481 -16.61 -8.39 -34.17
N ILE A 482 -16.08 -7.20 -34.43
CA ILE A 482 -15.64 -6.75 -35.76
C ILE A 482 -14.19 -6.31 -35.66
N CYS A 483 -13.33 -6.89 -36.48
CA CYS A 483 -11.91 -6.58 -36.55
C CYS A 483 -11.52 -6.21 -37.98
N ASN A 484 -10.90 -5.04 -38.17
CA ASN A 484 -10.22 -4.72 -39.41
C ASN A 484 -8.77 -5.20 -39.31
N ALA A 485 -8.45 -6.27 -40.03
CA ALA A 485 -7.15 -6.92 -39.93
C ALA A 485 -6.13 -6.33 -40.92
N HIS A 486 -4.84 -6.55 -40.62
CA HIS A 486 -3.73 -6.05 -41.45
C HIS A 486 -3.65 -6.68 -42.84
N ASP A 487 -4.41 -7.76 -43.09
CA ASP A 487 -4.54 -8.39 -44.40
C ASP A 487 -5.49 -7.61 -45.35
N GLY A 488 -6.07 -6.50 -44.87
CA GLY A 488 -7.01 -5.67 -45.62
C GLY A 488 -8.46 -6.18 -45.58
N ASN A 489 -8.72 -7.25 -44.82
CA ASN A 489 -10.05 -7.85 -44.69
C ASN A 489 -10.73 -7.44 -43.38
N ILE A 490 -12.06 -7.42 -43.40
CA ILE A 490 -12.86 -7.31 -42.19
C ILE A 490 -13.21 -8.72 -41.70
N TRP A 491 -12.85 -9.02 -40.46
CA TRP A 491 -13.19 -10.26 -39.78
C TRP A 491 -14.31 -10.01 -38.78
N LEU A 492 -15.27 -10.93 -38.76
CA LEU A 492 -16.47 -10.87 -37.94
C LEU A 492 -16.53 -12.14 -37.10
N GLY A 493 -16.52 -11.99 -35.78
CA GLY A 493 -16.96 -13.05 -34.89
C GLY A 493 -18.47 -12.99 -34.72
N THR A 494 -19.09 -14.15 -34.59
CA THR A 494 -20.53 -14.29 -34.41
C THR A 494 -20.82 -15.14 -33.17
N PHE A 495 -21.99 -14.98 -32.57
CA PHE A 495 -22.39 -15.82 -31.43
C PHE A 495 -22.85 -17.23 -31.85
N ASP A 496 -23.30 -17.39 -33.09
CA ASP A 496 -24.03 -18.58 -33.55
C ASP A 496 -23.42 -19.28 -34.78
N ALA A 497 -22.51 -18.61 -35.50
CA ALA A 497 -22.12 -19.00 -36.84
C ALA A 497 -20.59 -19.13 -37.03
N GLY A 498 -19.79 -18.96 -35.98
CA GLY A 498 -18.33 -18.99 -36.06
C GLY A 498 -17.73 -17.69 -36.63
N LEU A 499 -16.74 -17.82 -37.51
CA LEU A 499 -15.93 -16.71 -38.01
C LEU A 499 -16.30 -16.37 -39.47
N ILE A 500 -16.44 -15.10 -39.81
CA ILE A 500 -16.75 -14.66 -41.18
C ILE A 500 -15.71 -13.62 -41.61
N GLN A 501 -15.22 -13.75 -42.83
CA GLN A 501 -14.29 -12.81 -43.46
C GLN A 501 -14.99 -12.04 -44.58
N TYR A 502 -14.65 -10.76 -44.73
CA TYR A 502 -15.05 -9.91 -45.84
C TYR A 502 -13.82 -9.30 -46.52
N ASP A 503 -13.63 -9.62 -47.80
CA ASP A 503 -12.46 -9.22 -48.58
C ASP A 503 -12.61 -7.89 -49.34
N GLY A 504 -13.69 -7.15 -49.04
CA GLY A 504 -14.07 -5.95 -49.78
C GLY A 504 -15.09 -6.23 -50.89
N LYS A 505 -15.29 -7.49 -51.30
CA LYS A 505 -16.25 -7.91 -52.33
C LYS A 505 -17.25 -8.93 -51.79
N GLU A 506 -16.77 -10.00 -51.17
CA GLU A 506 -17.58 -11.16 -50.77
C GLU A 506 -17.37 -11.52 -49.30
N PHE A 507 -18.39 -12.17 -48.73
CA PHE A 507 -18.33 -12.73 -47.38
C PHE A 507 -18.05 -14.23 -47.47
N LYS A 508 -17.09 -14.72 -46.68
CA LYS A 508 -16.76 -16.13 -46.58
C LYS A 508 -16.86 -16.57 -45.12
N LYS A 509 -17.69 -17.59 -44.88
CA LYS A 509 -17.92 -18.19 -43.57
C LYS A 509 -16.92 -19.31 -43.31
N TYR A 510 -16.34 -19.33 -42.12
CA TYR A 510 -15.47 -20.36 -41.57
C TYR A 510 -16.18 -20.92 -40.33
N SER A 511 -16.88 -22.04 -40.55
CA SER A 511 -17.61 -22.78 -39.51
C SER A 511 -16.73 -23.84 -38.85
#